data_AF-A0A351TQK6-F1
#
_entry.id   AF-A0A351TQK6-F1
#
_cell.length_a   1.000
_cell.length_b   1.000
_cell.length_c   1.000
_cell.angle_alpha   90.00
_cell.angle_beta   90.00
_cell.angle_gamma   90.00
#
_symmetry.space_group_name_H-M   'P 1'
#
loop_
_entity.id
_entity.type
_entity.pdbx_description
1 polymer ?
#
loop_
_entity_poly.entity_id
_entity_poly.type
_entity_poly.pdbx_seq_one_letter_code
_entity_poly.pdbx_strand_id
1 'polypeptide(L)'
;MREQDATLQYWSERIDSLNSDYERAKSSTSHLHDQMDSAWRSLHDLQEQYREYKEQANYEFQESQYCWSMHDGASAKEHSENGHILNEKKSEIGLYLDGAHAKFDSVKSQFDEAVDYQRGIKAELDQARNAHKLRIEEL
;
A
#
# COMPACT_ATOMS: atom_id res chain seq x y z
N MET A 1 18.63 47.42 14.93
CA MET A 1 17.48 47.75 14.05
C MET A 1 17.61 47.11 12.67
N ARG A 2 18.31 47.66 11.66
CA ARG A 2 18.28 47.09 10.28
C ARG A 2 18.63 45.59 10.13
N GLU A 3 19.62 45.08 10.87
CA GLU A 3 20.00 43.65 10.81
C GLU A 3 19.02 42.72 11.54
N GLN A 4 18.35 43.22 12.60
CA GLN A 4 17.30 42.49 13.31
C GLN A 4 16.06 42.33 12.43
N ASP A 5 15.65 43.39 11.72
CA ASP A 5 14.52 43.37 10.80
C ASP A 5 14.77 42.39 9.62
N ALA A 6 16.00 42.36 9.09
CA ALA A 6 16.38 41.42 8.03
C ALA A 6 16.34 39.95 8.49
N THR A 7 16.75 39.69 9.74
CA THR A 7 16.72 38.33 10.32
C THR A 7 15.28 37.85 10.53
N LEU A 8 14.40 38.71 11.02
CA LEU A 8 12.98 38.39 11.19
C LEU A 8 12.29 38.15 9.84
N GLN A 9 12.58 39.00 8.85
CA GLN A 9 12.05 38.83 7.51
C GLN A 9 12.49 37.50 6.88
N TYR A 10 13.78 37.14 6.99
CA TYR A 10 14.29 35.86 6.53
C TYR A 10 13.54 34.67 7.14
N TRP A 11 13.32 34.68 8.46
CA TRP A 11 12.61 33.60 9.14
C TRP A 11 11.13 33.54 8.76
N SER A 12 10.47 34.69 8.55
CA SER A 12 9.10 34.72 8.04
C SER A 12 9.00 34.09 6.65
N GLU A 13 9.89 34.49 5.73
CA GLU A 13 9.93 33.93 4.36
C GLU A 13 10.24 32.43 4.38
N ARG A 14 11.14 31.97 5.26
CA ARG A 14 11.46 30.55 5.43
C ARG A 14 10.27 29.75 5.98
N ILE A 15 9.52 30.29 6.95
CA ILE A 15 8.31 29.66 7.49
C ILE A 15 7.25 29.52 6.41
N ASP A 16 7.03 30.56 5.60
CA ASP A 16 6.04 30.54 4.53
C ASP A 16 6.39 29.51 3.45
N SER A 17 7.67 29.44 3.06
CA SER A 17 8.18 28.41 2.15
C SER A 17 7.97 27.01 2.71
N LEU A 18 8.37 26.76 3.96
CA LEU A 18 8.23 25.46 4.61
C LEU A 18 6.76 25.05 4.82
N ASN A 19 5.87 26.00 5.11
CA ASN A 19 4.43 25.74 5.15
C ASN A 19 3.91 25.28 3.78
N SER A 20 4.32 25.94 2.70
CA SER A 20 3.92 25.57 1.35
C SER A 20 4.41 24.17 0.97
N ASP A 21 5.68 23.87 1.25
CA ASP A 21 6.27 22.56 1.01
C ASP A 21 5.61 21.46 1.85
N TYR A 22 5.26 21.77 3.11
CA TYR A 22 4.57 20.84 4.00
C TYR A 22 3.15 20.50 3.50
N GLU A 23 2.39 21.48 3.03
CA GLU A 23 1.06 21.22 2.46
C GLU A 23 1.15 20.44 1.15
N ARG A 24 2.18 20.69 0.32
CA ARG A 24 2.46 19.86 -0.87
C ARG A 24 2.81 18.42 -0.46
N ALA A 25 3.67 18.25 0.53
CA ALA A 25 4.06 16.93 1.04
C ALA A 25 2.84 16.17 1.58
N LYS A 26 1.97 16.81 2.37
CA LYS A 26 0.70 16.23 2.83
C LYS A 26 -0.18 15.75 1.69
N SER A 27 -0.35 16.58 0.65
CA SER A 27 -1.14 16.20 -0.52
C SER A 27 -0.53 14.99 -1.24
N SER A 28 0.79 14.96 -1.41
CA SER A 28 1.51 13.83 -2.02
C SER A 28 1.35 12.55 -1.20
N THR A 29 1.54 12.62 0.13
CA THR A 29 1.37 11.48 1.03
C THR A 29 -0.05 10.94 0.99
N SER A 30 -1.06 11.81 0.99
CA SER A 30 -2.47 11.39 0.87
C SER A 30 -2.72 10.67 -0.45
N HIS A 31 -2.18 11.18 -1.56
CA HIS A 31 -2.35 10.54 -2.86
C HIS A 31 -1.68 9.15 -2.90
N LEU A 32 -0.48 9.03 -2.36
CA LEU A 32 0.23 7.75 -2.27
C LEU A 32 -0.47 6.76 -1.34
N HIS A 33 -1.08 7.24 -0.26
CA HIS A 33 -1.92 6.41 0.62
C HIS A 33 -3.08 5.80 -0.16
N ASP A 34 -3.82 6.60 -0.93
CA ASP A 34 -4.95 6.10 -1.73
C ASP A 34 -4.50 5.07 -2.78
N GLN A 35 -3.33 5.30 -3.41
CA GLN A 35 -2.74 4.32 -4.33
C GLN A 35 -2.33 3.03 -3.62
N MET A 36 -1.74 3.14 -2.43
CA MET A 36 -1.32 2.00 -1.62
C MET A 36 -2.53 1.16 -1.21
N ASP A 37 -3.59 1.81 -0.72
CA ASP A 37 -4.86 1.16 -0.37
C ASP A 37 -5.49 0.45 -1.58
N SER A 38 -5.49 1.11 -2.74
CA SER A 38 -5.99 0.49 -3.97
C SER A 38 -5.15 -0.72 -4.38
N ALA A 39 -3.82 -0.64 -4.30
CA ALA A 39 -2.93 -1.75 -4.64
C ALA A 39 -3.09 -2.91 -3.66
N TRP A 40 -3.24 -2.62 -2.37
CA TRP A 40 -3.50 -3.61 -1.33
C TRP A 40 -4.81 -4.35 -1.58
N ARG A 41 -5.91 -3.63 -1.88
CA ARG A 41 -7.20 -4.26 -2.19
C ARG A 41 -7.11 -5.20 -3.39
N SER A 42 -6.49 -4.75 -4.48
CA SER A 42 -6.30 -5.60 -5.66
C SER A 42 -5.45 -6.85 -5.36
N LEU A 43 -4.39 -6.72 -4.56
CA LEU A 43 -3.58 -7.86 -4.12
C LEU A 43 -4.40 -8.82 -3.25
N HIS A 44 -5.14 -8.29 -2.27
CA HIS A 44 -5.99 -9.06 -1.37
C HIS A 44 -7.06 -9.84 -2.15
N ASP A 45 -7.75 -9.20 -3.09
CA ASP A 45 -8.78 -9.85 -3.90
C ASP A 45 -8.20 -11.00 -4.75
N LEU A 46 -7.00 -10.84 -5.30
CA LEU A 46 -6.31 -11.92 -6.03
C LEU A 46 -5.90 -13.07 -5.11
N GLN A 47 -5.36 -12.76 -3.92
CA GLN A 47 -4.99 -13.76 -2.93
C GLN A 47 -6.21 -14.55 -2.44
N GLU A 48 -7.33 -13.87 -2.25
CA GLU A 48 -8.59 -14.49 -1.86
C GLU A 48 -9.09 -15.45 -2.94
N GLN A 49 -9.16 -15.00 -4.20
CA GLN A 49 -9.56 -15.87 -5.32
C GLN A 49 -8.62 -17.08 -5.45
N TYR A 50 -7.30 -16.87 -5.33
CA TYR A 50 -6.34 -17.96 -5.35
C TYR A 50 -6.62 -18.99 -4.24
N ARG A 51 -6.92 -18.53 -3.03
CA ARG A 51 -7.28 -19.39 -1.90
C ARG A 51 -8.57 -20.14 -2.16
N GLU A 52 -9.62 -19.46 -2.60
CA GLU A 52 -10.92 -20.06 -2.89
C GLU A 52 -10.81 -21.18 -3.92
N TYR A 53 -10.14 -20.93 -5.05
CA TYR A 53 -9.96 -21.97 -6.07
C TYR A 53 -9.11 -23.14 -5.58
N LYS A 54 -8.11 -22.87 -4.73
CA LYS A 54 -7.31 -23.94 -4.11
C LYS A 54 -8.15 -24.81 -3.19
N GLU A 55 -8.98 -24.20 -2.34
CA GLU A 55 -9.84 -24.91 -1.39
C GLU A 55 -10.93 -25.70 -2.12
N GLN A 56 -11.58 -25.11 -3.12
CA GLN A 56 -12.56 -25.79 -3.95
C GLN A 56 -11.95 -26.94 -4.74
N ALA A 57 -10.77 -26.76 -5.36
CA ALA A 57 -10.09 -27.85 -6.07
C ALA A 57 -9.77 -29.02 -5.13
N ASN A 58 -9.28 -28.73 -3.92
CA ASN A 58 -9.01 -29.75 -2.91
C ASN A 58 -10.28 -30.51 -2.51
N TYR A 59 -11.40 -29.81 -2.33
CA TYR A 59 -12.69 -30.42 -2.04
C TYR A 59 -13.13 -31.37 -3.16
N GLU A 60 -13.09 -30.92 -4.42
CA GLU A 60 -13.42 -31.76 -5.58
C GLU A 60 -12.54 -33.00 -5.66
N PHE A 61 -11.23 -32.89 -5.42
CA PHE A 61 -10.36 -34.06 -5.40
C PHE A 61 -10.64 -35.02 -4.24
N GLN A 62 -11.09 -34.53 -3.08
CA GLN A 62 -11.52 -35.36 -1.96
C GLN A 62 -12.83 -36.11 -2.27
N GLU A 63 -13.82 -35.41 -2.83
CA GLU A 63 -15.08 -36.03 -3.26
C GLU A 63 -14.84 -37.07 -4.36
N SER A 64 -13.93 -36.80 -5.31
CA SER A 64 -13.51 -37.79 -6.31
C SER A 64 -13.00 -39.09 -5.66
N GLN A 65 -12.13 -38.99 -4.64
CA GLN A 65 -11.62 -40.14 -3.91
C GLN A 65 -12.73 -40.86 -3.12
N TYR A 66 -13.67 -40.11 -2.54
CA TYR A 66 -14.81 -40.68 -1.84
C TYR A 66 -15.73 -41.47 -2.78
N CYS A 67 -16.11 -40.90 -3.92
CA CYS A 67 -16.90 -41.59 -4.94
C CYS A 67 -16.21 -42.87 -5.45
N TRP A 68 -14.88 -42.83 -5.65
CA TRP A 68 -14.10 -44.02 -5.96
C TRP A 68 -14.24 -45.11 -4.90
N SER A 69 -14.20 -44.75 -3.61
CA SER A 69 -14.37 -45.71 -2.50
C SER A 69 -15.78 -46.32 -2.44
N MET A 70 -16.78 -45.60 -2.96
CA MET A 70 -18.16 -46.05 -3.08
C MET A 70 -18.45 -46.83 -4.38
N HIS A 71 -17.42 -47.12 -5.17
CA HIS A 71 -17.53 -47.72 -6.51
C HIS A 71 -18.37 -46.91 -7.51
N ASP A 72 -18.55 -45.61 -7.27
CA ASP A 72 -19.20 -44.69 -8.19
C ASP A 72 -18.15 -43.99 -9.08
N GLY A 73 -17.70 -44.71 -10.11
CA GLY A 73 -16.68 -44.21 -11.02
C GLY A 73 -17.11 -43.03 -11.89
N ALA A 74 -18.41 -42.84 -12.11
CA ALA A 74 -18.92 -41.73 -12.92
C ALA A 74 -18.77 -40.41 -12.16
N SER A 75 -19.30 -40.34 -10.94
CA SER A 75 -19.17 -39.16 -10.07
C SER A 75 -17.72 -38.90 -9.70
N ALA A 76 -16.92 -39.96 -9.49
CA ALA A 76 -15.50 -39.82 -9.20
C ALA A 76 -14.73 -39.14 -10.34
N LYS A 77 -15.06 -39.47 -11.59
CA LYS A 77 -14.47 -38.85 -12.76
C LYS A 77 -14.89 -37.38 -12.89
N GLU A 78 -16.17 -37.08 -12.70
CA GLU A 78 -16.71 -35.71 -12.75
C GLU A 78 -16.00 -34.79 -11.73
N HIS A 79 -15.93 -35.21 -10.47
CA HIS A 79 -15.22 -34.46 -9.43
C HIS A 79 -13.72 -34.28 -9.74
N SER A 80 -13.07 -35.29 -10.33
CA SER A 80 -11.67 -35.14 -10.75
C SER A 80 -11.50 -34.09 -11.84
N GLU A 81 -12.39 -34.06 -12.85
CA GLU A 81 -12.37 -33.07 -13.93
C GLU A 81 -12.63 -31.65 -13.39
N ASN A 82 -13.61 -31.50 -12.50
CA ASN A 82 -13.89 -30.23 -11.82
C ASN A 82 -12.68 -29.71 -11.02
N GLY A 83 -12.02 -30.60 -10.27
CA GLY A 83 -10.81 -30.27 -9.51
C GLY A 83 -9.68 -29.77 -10.42
N HIS A 84 -9.50 -30.36 -11.60
CA HIS A 84 -8.51 -29.90 -12.59
C HIS A 84 -8.84 -28.50 -13.14
N ILE A 85 -10.10 -28.25 -13.51
CA ILE A 85 -10.55 -26.94 -14.01
C ILE A 85 -10.30 -25.84 -12.96
N LEU A 86 -10.62 -26.10 -11.69
CA LEU A 86 -10.38 -25.15 -10.59
C LEU A 86 -8.88 -24.91 -10.38
N ASN A 87 -8.06 -25.95 -10.51
CA ASN A 87 -6.61 -25.85 -10.35
C ASN A 87 -5.94 -25.07 -11.51
N GLU A 88 -6.48 -25.15 -12.73
CA GLU A 88 -6.09 -24.29 -13.85
C GLU A 88 -6.38 -22.82 -13.55
N LYS A 89 -7.61 -22.49 -13.13
CA LYS A 89 -7.98 -21.12 -12.72
C LYS A 89 -7.09 -20.59 -11.59
N LYS A 90 -6.82 -21.43 -10.58
CA LYS A 90 -5.87 -21.11 -9.50
C LYS A 90 -4.48 -20.77 -10.05
N SER A 91 -4.01 -21.54 -11.02
CA SER A 91 -2.69 -21.35 -11.63
C SER A 91 -2.63 -20.06 -12.45
N GLU A 92 -3.69 -19.74 -13.19
CA GLU A 92 -3.83 -18.48 -13.93
C GLU A 92 -3.74 -17.27 -12.98
N ILE A 93 -4.45 -17.30 -11.85
CA ILE A 93 -4.36 -16.24 -10.83
C ILE A 93 -2.95 -16.15 -10.24
N GLY A 94 -2.31 -17.30 -10.01
CA GLY A 94 -0.94 -17.38 -9.51
C GLY A 94 0.06 -16.57 -10.35
N LEU A 95 -0.14 -16.49 -11.68
CA LEU A 95 0.71 -15.70 -12.58
C LEU A 95 0.64 -14.20 -12.31
N TYR A 96 -0.46 -13.70 -11.76
CA TYR A 96 -0.66 -12.28 -11.48
C TYR A 96 -0.25 -11.88 -10.06
N LEU A 97 -0.13 -12.84 -9.13
CA LEU A 97 0.18 -12.57 -7.73
C LEU A 97 1.55 -11.90 -7.57
N ASP A 98 2.60 -12.42 -8.20
CA ASP A 98 3.95 -11.83 -8.09
C ASP A 98 3.98 -10.37 -8.56
N GLY A 99 3.27 -10.07 -9.65
CA GLY A 99 3.13 -8.70 -10.17
C GLY A 99 2.33 -7.79 -9.23
N ALA A 100 1.25 -8.30 -8.65
CA ALA A 100 0.44 -7.55 -7.68
C ALA A 100 1.22 -7.26 -6.39
N HIS A 101 2.00 -8.23 -5.89
CA HIS A 101 2.92 -8.07 -4.77
C HIS A 101 3.96 -6.99 -5.07
N ALA A 102 4.67 -7.10 -6.19
CA ALA A 102 5.69 -6.12 -6.59
C ALA A 102 5.12 -4.71 -6.72
N LYS A 103 3.91 -4.57 -7.28
CA LYS A 103 3.22 -3.28 -7.37
C LYS A 103 2.91 -2.71 -5.99
N PHE A 104 2.33 -3.51 -5.10
CA PHE A 104 2.02 -3.08 -3.74
C PHE A 104 3.28 -2.64 -2.99
N ASP A 105 4.33 -3.46 -3.01
CA ASP A 105 5.61 -3.16 -2.34
C ASP A 105 6.25 -1.87 -2.87
N SER A 106 6.19 -1.65 -4.19
CA SER A 106 6.70 -0.42 -4.80
C SER A 106 5.94 0.81 -4.33
N VAL A 107 4.60 0.78 -4.30
CA VAL A 107 3.80 1.94 -3.86
C VAL A 107 3.99 2.18 -2.36
N LYS A 108 4.06 1.11 -1.57
CA LYS A 108 4.34 1.18 -0.14
C LYS A 108 5.68 1.86 0.13
N SER A 109 6.74 1.51 -0.60
CA SER A 109 8.05 2.17 -0.46
C SER A 109 7.96 3.68 -0.73
N GLN A 110 7.26 4.07 -1.80
CA GLN A 110 7.08 5.50 -2.13
C GLN A 110 6.27 6.23 -1.07
N PHE A 111 5.23 5.59 -0.52
CA PHE A 111 4.45 6.14 0.58
C PHE A 111 5.30 6.34 1.83
N ASP A 112 6.10 5.34 2.21
CA ASP A 112 6.99 5.40 3.38
C ASP A 112 8.01 6.55 3.23
N GLU A 113 8.62 6.71 2.04
CA GLU A 113 9.51 7.83 1.72
C GLU A 113 8.80 9.20 1.80
N ALA A 114 7.57 9.31 1.30
CA ALA A 114 6.79 10.54 1.34
C ALA A 114 6.40 10.93 2.78
N VAL A 115 6.06 9.95 3.62
CA VAL A 115 5.80 10.16 5.05
C VAL A 115 7.04 10.70 5.75
N ASP A 116 8.20 10.13 5.49
CA ASP A 116 9.46 10.57 6.10
C ASP A 116 9.86 11.98 5.62
N TYR A 117 9.67 12.28 4.33
CA TYR A 117 9.86 13.63 3.81
C TYR A 117 8.92 14.65 4.47
N GLN A 118 7.63 14.33 4.59
CA GLN A 118 6.65 15.18 5.26
C GLN A 118 7.02 15.43 6.73
N ARG A 119 7.49 14.40 7.44
CA ARG A 119 7.98 14.53 8.84
C ARG A 119 9.20 15.44 8.91
N GLY A 120 10.14 15.32 7.98
CA GLY A 120 11.32 16.18 7.88
C GLY A 120 10.96 17.66 7.75
N ILE A 121 10.09 18.00 6.79
CA ILE A 121 9.64 19.39 6.60
C ILE A 121 8.94 19.92 7.86
N LYS A 122 8.10 19.09 8.50
CA LYS A 122 7.41 19.51 9.73
C LYS A 122 8.40 19.86 10.84
N ALA A 123 9.45 19.04 11.02
CA ALA A 123 10.48 19.32 12.00
C ALA A 123 11.23 20.62 11.70
N GLU A 124 11.59 20.86 10.43
CA GLU A 124 12.21 22.13 10.00
C GLU A 124 11.28 23.33 10.24
N LEU A 125 9.99 23.18 9.94
CA LEU A 125 8.99 24.22 10.14
C LEU A 125 8.84 24.57 11.63
N ASP A 126 8.80 23.56 12.50
CA ASP A 126 8.72 23.75 13.95
C ASP A 126 10.00 24.43 14.48
N GLN A 127 11.18 24.07 13.97
CA GLN A 127 12.43 24.75 14.29
C GLN A 127 12.44 26.21 13.84
N ALA A 128 12.01 26.49 12.61
CA ALA A 128 11.96 27.84 12.07
C ALA A 128 10.99 28.74 12.87
N ARG A 129 9.83 28.20 13.25
CA ARG A 129 8.85 28.89 14.12
C ARG A 129 9.43 29.21 15.49
N ASN A 130 10.14 28.27 16.10
CA ASN A 130 10.79 28.49 17.39
C ASN A 130 11.91 29.54 17.29
N ALA A 131 12.75 29.47 16.26
CA ALA A 131 13.81 30.45 16.02
C ALA A 131 13.25 31.86 15.78
N HIS A 132 12.19 31.98 14.97
CA HIS A 132 11.51 33.25 14.73
C HIS A 132 10.92 33.82 16.03
N LYS A 133 10.27 32.99 16.85
CA LYS A 133 9.71 33.40 18.13
C LYS A 133 10.78 33.88 19.11
N LEU A 134 11.87 33.12 19.29
CA LEU A 134 13.00 33.53 20.14
C LEU A 134 13.57 34.87 19.68
N ARG A 135 13.67 35.07 18.36
CA ARG A 135 14.19 36.33 17.82
C ARG A 135 13.28 37.53 18.09
N ILE A 136 11.97 37.33 18.12
CA ILE A 136 11.01 38.36 18.53
C ILE A 136 11.12 38.67 20.02
N GLU A 137 11.30 37.65 20.87
CA GLU A 137 11.43 37.82 22.32
C GLU A 137 12.75 38.52 22.74
N GLU A 138 13.76 38.53 21.87
CA GLU A 138 15.03 39.24 22.03
C GLU A 138 14.97 40.74 21.62
N LEU A 139 13.84 41.22 21.08
CA LEU A 139 13.63 42.63 20.71
C LEU A 139 13.01 43.45 21.85
#